data_AF-A0AAU9FNK1-F1
#
_entry.id   AF-A0AAU9FNK1-F1
#
_cell.length_a   1.000
_cell.length_b   1.000
_cell.length_c   1.000
_cell.angle_alpha   90.00
_cell.angle_beta   90.00
_cell.angle_gamma   90.00
#
_symmetry.space_group_name_H-M   'P 1'
#
loop_
_entity.id
_entity.type
_entity.pdbx_description
1 polymer ?
#
loop_
_entity_poly.entity_id
_entity_poly.type
_entity_poly.pdbx_seq_one_letter_code
_entity_poly.pdbx_strand_id
1 'polypeptide(L)'
;MALSKSFYSLFGTYLEQLFNHPVRTKSITACILATSANVTSQRLAGAKKLNQHSVFAYGLFGLLFGGSVPHYFYQTVERLFSHDLRFRKFFLFLSERLVYAPIYQALSLYFLSVFEGNSHGTAVKNVEKLYLPLLKANWQYLSLFVYLNFAYVPPMFRSISTAIISFIWVIYIAKKRRRFADKQAAEKSK
;
A
#
# COMPACT_ATOMS: atom_id res chain seq x y z
N MET A 1 -29.08 13.85 -14.09
CA MET A 1 -28.54 15.04 -13.39
C MET A 1 -28.44 14.91 -11.86
N ALA A 2 -29.17 14.01 -11.18
CA ALA A 2 -29.05 13.84 -9.72
C ALA A 2 -27.77 13.11 -9.29
N LEU A 3 -27.36 12.07 -10.04
CA LEU A 3 -26.14 11.28 -9.79
C LEU A 3 -24.85 12.12 -9.81
N SER A 4 -24.76 13.13 -10.70
CA SER A 4 -23.59 14.01 -10.76
C SER A 4 -23.52 14.91 -9.52
N LYS A 5 -24.63 15.51 -9.08
CA LYS A 5 -24.65 16.32 -7.84
C LYS A 5 -24.25 15.53 -6.60
N SER A 6 -24.76 14.30 -6.45
CA SER A 6 -24.37 13.44 -5.33
C SER A 6 -22.89 13.05 -5.41
N PHE A 7 -22.38 12.75 -6.61
CA PHE A 7 -20.96 12.44 -6.80
C PHE A 7 -20.06 13.64 -6.48
N TYR A 8 -20.41 14.83 -6.94
CA TYR A 8 -19.71 16.07 -6.62
C TYR A 8 -19.76 16.39 -5.12
N SER A 9 -20.91 16.19 -4.48
CA SER A 9 -21.08 16.41 -3.03
C SER A 9 -20.21 15.43 -2.22
N LEU A 10 -20.28 14.13 -2.52
CA LEU A 10 -19.45 13.11 -1.86
C LEU A 10 -17.95 13.35 -2.09
N PHE A 11 -17.57 13.75 -3.30
CA PHE A 11 -16.19 14.08 -3.63
C PHE A 11 -15.72 15.34 -2.87
N GLY A 12 -16.58 16.35 -2.76
CA GLY A 12 -16.34 17.54 -1.95
C GLY A 12 -16.13 17.20 -0.47
N THR A 13 -17.02 16.40 0.13
CA THR A 13 -16.89 15.94 1.52
C THR A 13 -15.63 15.10 1.72
N TYR A 14 -15.26 14.26 0.76
CA TYR A 14 -14.01 13.49 0.81
C TYR A 14 -12.79 14.42 0.81
N LEU A 15 -12.75 15.41 -0.07
CA LEU A 15 -11.64 16.37 -0.11
C LEU A 15 -11.57 17.22 1.17
N GLU A 16 -12.71 17.64 1.70
CA GLU A 16 -12.81 18.37 2.96
C GLU A 16 -12.27 17.53 4.13
N GLN A 17 -12.68 16.25 4.22
CA GLN A 17 -12.16 15.33 5.24
C GLN A 17 -10.68 14.99 5.02
N LEU A 18 -10.20 14.96 3.78
CA LEU A 18 -8.78 14.76 3.47
C LEU A 18 -7.94 15.95 3.91
N PHE A 19 -8.50 17.16 3.87
CA PHE A 19 -7.84 18.39 4.32
C PHE A 19 -7.89 18.54 5.85
N ASN A 20 -9.07 18.37 6.46
CA ASN A 20 -9.29 18.58 7.89
C ASN A 20 -8.77 17.40 8.76
N HIS A 21 -8.84 16.17 8.25
CA HIS A 21 -8.43 14.96 8.98
C HIS A 21 -7.59 14.02 8.08
N PRO A 22 -6.41 14.47 7.61
CA PRO A 22 -5.64 13.77 6.58
C PRO A 22 -5.26 12.34 6.95
N VAL A 23 -4.87 12.09 8.20
CA VAL A 23 -4.47 10.75 8.66
C VAL A 23 -5.67 9.80 8.71
N ARG A 24 -6.81 10.24 9.25
CA ARG A 24 -8.01 9.40 9.39
C ARG A 24 -8.56 9.02 8.02
N THR A 25 -8.74 10.01 7.14
CA THR A 25 -9.27 9.81 5.80
C THR A 25 -8.38 8.90 4.98
N LYS A 26 -7.06 9.13 4.97
CA LYS A 26 -6.10 8.26 4.26
C LYS A 26 -6.09 6.83 4.82
N SER A 27 -6.21 6.67 6.13
CA SER A 27 -6.23 5.36 6.78
C SER A 27 -7.48 4.56 6.43
N ILE A 28 -8.65 5.19 6.44
CA ILE A 28 -9.92 4.55 6.03
C ILE A 28 -9.86 4.18 4.55
N THR A 29 -9.40 5.10 3.68
CA THR A 29 -9.23 4.82 2.26
C THR A 29 -8.25 3.67 2.02
N ALA A 30 -7.13 3.63 2.72
CA ALA A 30 -6.15 2.56 2.62
C ALA A 30 -6.70 1.20 3.12
N CYS A 31 -7.50 1.21 4.19
CA CYS A 31 -8.20 0.02 4.68
C CYS A 31 -9.13 -0.56 3.61
N ILE A 32 -9.98 0.28 3.01
CA ILE A 32 -10.91 -0.14 1.95
C ILE A 32 -10.12 -0.67 0.75
N LEU A 33 -9.11 0.07 0.29
CA LEU A 33 -8.28 -0.35 -0.85
C LEU A 33 -7.58 -1.69 -0.60
N ALA A 34 -6.95 -1.87 0.57
CA ALA A 34 -6.23 -3.09 0.90
C ALA A 34 -7.17 -4.29 1.01
N THR A 35 -8.35 -4.10 1.62
CA THR A 35 -9.41 -5.11 1.73
C THR A 35 -9.90 -5.52 0.34
N SER A 36 -10.30 -4.55 -0.49
CA SER A 36 -10.77 -4.79 -1.85
C SER A 36 -9.69 -5.45 -2.72
N ALA A 37 -8.44 -5.01 -2.62
CA ALA A 37 -7.32 -5.58 -3.36
C ALA A 37 -7.09 -7.05 -2.99
N ASN A 38 -7.16 -7.40 -1.70
CA ASN A 38 -7.01 -8.78 -1.28
C ASN A 38 -8.19 -9.64 -1.75
N VAL A 39 -9.43 -9.16 -1.65
CA VAL A 39 -10.61 -9.86 -2.18
C VAL A 39 -10.47 -10.10 -3.69
N THR A 40 -10.07 -9.09 -4.46
CA THR A 40 -9.82 -9.22 -5.90
C THR A 40 -8.72 -10.24 -6.17
N SER A 41 -7.61 -10.20 -5.43
CA SER A 41 -6.53 -11.18 -5.54
C SER A 41 -6.97 -12.62 -5.21
N GLN A 42 -7.93 -12.79 -4.29
CA GLN A 42 -8.54 -14.09 -3.99
C GLN A 42 -9.43 -14.58 -5.12
N ARG A 43 -10.28 -13.71 -5.67
CA ARG A 43 -11.16 -14.03 -6.81
C ARG A 43 -10.36 -14.36 -8.07
N LEU A 44 -9.33 -13.59 -8.39
CA LEU A 44 -8.44 -13.84 -9.53
C LEU A 44 -7.66 -15.16 -9.42
N ALA A 45 -7.49 -15.69 -8.21
CA ALA A 45 -6.87 -16.99 -7.99
C ALA A 45 -7.89 -18.15 -8.04
N GLY A 46 -9.17 -17.89 -8.34
CA GLY A 46 -10.21 -18.92 -8.40
C GLY A 46 -10.72 -19.38 -7.04
N ALA A 47 -10.50 -18.62 -5.96
CA ALA A 47 -10.94 -19.00 -4.62
C ALA A 47 -12.48 -19.05 -4.53
N LYS A 48 -13.05 -20.25 -4.30
CA LYS A 48 -14.50 -20.45 -4.09
C LYS A 48 -15.00 -19.87 -2.77
N LYS A 49 -14.16 -19.90 -1.73
CA LYS A 49 -14.40 -19.26 -0.43
C LYS A 49 -13.32 -18.22 -0.17
N LEU A 50 -13.73 -17.05 0.30
CA LEU A 50 -12.80 -15.98 0.67
C LEU A 50 -12.14 -16.31 2.02
N ASN A 51 -10.83 -16.15 2.09
CA ASN A 51 -10.08 -16.19 3.34
C ASN A 51 -10.31 -14.87 4.09
N GLN A 52 -11.30 -14.88 4.99
CA GLN A 52 -11.69 -13.73 5.79
C GLN A 52 -10.57 -13.24 6.71
N HIS A 53 -9.74 -14.14 7.25
CA HIS A 53 -8.58 -13.76 8.08
C HIS A 53 -7.59 -12.91 7.30
N SER A 54 -7.28 -13.30 6.06
CA SER A 54 -6.42 -12.48 5.19
C SER A 54 -7.10 -11.17 4.81
N VAL A 55 -8.40 -11.16 4.52
CA VAL A 55 -9.12 -9.90 4.21
C VAL A 55 -9.05 -8.93 5.40
N PHE A 56 -9.30 -9.42 6.61
CA PHE A 56 -9.19 -8.65 7.85
C PHE A 56 -7.77 -8.14 8.09
N ALA A 57 -6.75 -8.99 7.91
CA ALA A 57 -5.35 -8.61 8.09
C ALA A 57 -4.92 -7.47 7.15
N TYR A 58 -5.31 -7.52 5.87
CA TYR A 58 -5.03 -6.44 4.91
C TYR A 58 -5.80 -5.16 5.27
N GLY A 59 -7.06 -5.27 5.69
CA GLY A 59 -7.86 -4.13 6.15
C GLY A 59 -7.24 -3.46 7.37
N LEU A 60 -6.90 -4.24 8.40
CA LEU A 60 -6.26 -3.75 9.62
C LEU A 60 -4.90 -3.10 9.33
N PHE A 61 -4.09 -3.71 8.47
CA PHE A 61 -2.83 -3.12 8.04
C PHE A 61 -3.03 -1.79 7.30
N GLY A 62 -3.99 -1.74 6.36
CA GLY A 62 -4.35 -0.50 5.66
C GLY A 62 -4.84 0.60 6.60
N LEU A 63 -5.64 0.24 7.61
CA LEU A 63 -6.16 1.17 8.61
C LEU A 63 -5.06 1.70 9.53
N LEU A 64 -4.17 0.84 10.03
CA LEU A 64 -3.17 1.24 11.02
C LEU A 64 -1.95 1.90 10.38
N PHE A 65 -1.46 1.38 9.26
CA PHE A 65 -0.20 1.78 8.64
C PHE A 65 -0.38 2.49 7.30
N GLY A 66 -1.44 2.17 6.56
CA GLY A 66 -1.62 2.65 5.19
C GLY A 66 -1.83 4.15 5.05
N GLY A 67 -2.42 4.81 6.04
CA GLY A 67 -2.56 6.27 6.07
C GLY A 67 -1.54 7.00 6.93
N SER A 68 -1.19 6.43 8.09
CA SER A 68 -0.33 7.05 9.11
C SER A 68 1.13 7.10 8.69
N VAL A 69 1.71 5.96 8.29
CA VAL A 69 3.14 5.84 7.94
C VAL A 69 3.50 6.74 6.77
N PRO A 70 2.79 6.72 5.63
CA PRO A 70 3.08 7.67 4.55
C PRO A 70 2.89 9.12 4.99
N HIS A 71 1.86 9.46 5.80
CA HIS A 71 1.66 10.83 6.24
C HIS A 71 2.86 11.39 7.03
N TYR A 72 3.31 10.66 8.05
CA TYR A 72 4.46 11.10 8.85
C TYR A 72 5.77 11.03 8.07
N PHE A 73 5.94 10.05 7.18
CA PHE A 73 7.13 9.96 6.33
C PHE A 73 7.24 11.19 5.41
N TYR A 74 6.20 11.51 4.65
CA TYR A 74 6.23 12.66 3.74
C TYR A 74 6.37 13.97 4.51
N GLN A 75 5.71 14.12 5.66
CA GLN A 75 5.88 15.30 6.50
C GLN A 75 7.33 15.46 7.01
N THR A 76 7.98 14.37 7.39
CA THR A 76 9.39 14.39 7.85
C THR A 76 10.33 14.75 6.71
N VAL A 77 10.13 14.14 5.54
CA VAL A 77 10.92 14.41 4.33
C VAL A 77 10.74 15.87 3.88
N GLU A 78 9.52 16.40 3.91
CA GLU A 78 9.25 17.80 3.57
C GLU A 78 9.91 18.80 4.52
N ARG A 79 10.04 18.46 5.81
CA ARG A 79 10.77 19.29 6.78
C ARG A 79 12.29 19.19 6.61
N LEU A 80 12.79 18.03 6.20
CA LEU A 80 14.23 17.80 6.05
C LEU A 80 14.80 18.47 4.78
N PHE A 81 14.00 18.60 3.72
CA PHE A 81 14.42 19.22 2.46
C PHE A 81 13.83 20.63 2.30
N SER A 82 14.66 21.65 2.47
CA SER A 82 14.31 23.07 2.26
C SER A 82 13.73 23.32 0.86
N HIS A 83 12.81 24.29 0.76
CA HIS A 83 12.13 24.62 -0.51
C HIS A 83 13.10 25.09 -1.61
N ASP A 84 14.24 25.67 -1.24
CA ASP A 84 15.24 26.24 -2.16
C ASP A 84 16.19 25.21 -2.80
N LEU A 85 16.02 23.92 -2.52
CA LEU A 85 16.85 22.89 -3.13
C LEU A 85 16.54 22.72 -4.62
N ARG A 86 17.51 23.07 -5.47
CA ARG A 86 17.49 22.95 -6.95
C ARG A 86 16.96 21.60 -7.47
N PHE A 87 17.18 20.50 -6.74
CA PHE A 87 16.74 19.14 -7.11
C PHE A 87 15.80 18.50 -6.09
N ARG A 88 15.01 19.29 -5.35
CA ARG A 88 14.11 18.80 -4.29
C ARG A 88 13.26 17.60 -4.71
N LYS A 89 12.65 17.63 -5.90
CA LYS A 89 11.81 16.53 -6.41
C LYS A 89 12.59 15.21 -6.57
N PHE A 90 13.85 15.30 -6.99
CA PHE A 90 14.73 14.14 -7.14
C PHE A 90 15.10 13.56 -5.77
N PHE A 91 15.45 14.39 -4.78
CA PHE A 91 15.72 13.93 -3.41
C PHE A 91 14.48 13.35 -2.72
N LEU A 92 13.30 13.92 -2.96
CA LEU A 92 12.02 13.37 -2.48
C LEU A 92 11.79 11.97 -3.06
N PHE A 93 11.95 11.83 -4.38
CA PHE A 93 11.83 10.55 -5.07
C PHE A 93 12.84 9.54 -4.54
N LEU A 94 14.10 9.93 -4.38
CA LEU A 94 15.16 9.06 -3.87
C LEU A 94 14.87 8.59 -2.44
N SER A 95 14.42 9.50 -1.57
CA SER A 95 14.03 9.18 -0.19
C SER A 95 12.85 8.20 -0.17
N GLU A 96 11.88 8.42 -1.05
CA GLU A 96 10.71 7.55 -1.16
C GLU A 96 11.09 6.15 -1.67
N ARG A 97 12.00 6.06 -2.65
CA ARG A 97 12.46 4.78 -3.20
C ARG A 97 13.45 4.03 -2.31
N LEU A 98 14.36 4.72 -1.62
CA LEU A 98 15.45 4.12 -0.82
C LEU A 98 15.15 3.99 0.66
N VAL A 99 14.22 4.77 1.21
CA VAL A 99 13.90 4.75 2.65
C VAL A 99 12.48 4.25 2.85
N TYR A 100 11.49 4.91 2.24
CA TYR A 100 10.09 4.54 2.44
C TYR A 100 9.76 3.16 1.89
N ALA A 101 10.05 2.89 0.61
CA ALA A 101 9.69 1.63 -0.02
C ALA A 101 10.32 0.41 0.70
N PRO A 102 11.62 0.40 1.06
CA PRO A 102 12.23 -0.70 1.80
C PRO A 102 11.63 -0.89 3.20
N ILE A 103 11.42 0.18 3.97
CA ILE A 103 10.87 0.09 5.32
C ILE A 103 9.41 -0.36 5.26
N TYR A 104 8.59 0.28 4.42
CA TYR A 104 7.18 -0.04 4.28
C TYR A 104 6.96 -1.46 3.76
N GLN A 105 7.79 -1.93 2.83
CA GLN A 105 7.74 -3.31 2.33
C GLN A 105 8.04 -4.32 3.44
N ALA A 106 9.08 -4.10 4.26
CA ALA A 106 9.41 -4.96 5.39
C ALA A 106 8.27 -5.01 6.42
N LEU A 107 7.76 -3.83 6.82
CA LEU A 107 6.63 -3.70 7.73
C LEU A 107 5.40 -4.43 7.19
N SER A 108 5.08 -4.25 5.90
CA SER A 108 3.94 -4.91 5.27
C SER A 108 4.06 -6.44 5.28
N LEU A 109 5.24 -7.00 5.08
CA LEU A 109 5.40 -8.45 5.08
C LEU A 109 5.30 -9.04 6.48
N TYR A 110 5.89 -8.35 7.46
CA TYR A 110 5.92 -8.79 8.84
C TYR A 110 4.53 -8.69 9.50
N PHE A 111 3.96 -7.48 9.56
CA PHE A 111 2.70 -7.23 10.27
C PHE A 111 1.53 -7.97 9.64
N LEU A 112 1.52 -8.10 8.32
CA LEU A 112 0.46 -8.83 7.64
C LEU A 112 0.53 -10.33 7.91
N SER A 113 1.73 -10.89 8.09
CA SER A 113 1.88 -12.27 8.53
C SER A 113 1.42 -12.44 9.97
N VAL A 114 1.71 -11.49 10.86
CA VAL A 114 1.27 -11.50 12.27
C VAL A 114 -0.26 -11.35 12.37
N PHE A 115 -0.87 -10.43 11.60
CA PHE A 115 -2.32 -10.22 11.56
C PHE A 115 -3.08 -11.38 10.94
N GLU A 116 -2.44 -12.16 10.07
CA GLU A 116 -2.98 -13.43 9.57
C GLU A 116 -2.90 -14.57 10.61
N GLY A 117 -2.37 -14.31 11.82
CA GLY A 117 -2.28 -15.28 12.92
C GLY A 117 -1.04 -16.17 12.88
N ASN A 118 -0.06 -15.87 12.04
CA ASN A 118 1.17 -16.67 11.97
C ASN A 118 2.11 -16.36 13.14
N SER A 119 2.91 -17.35 13.54
CA SER A 119 3.95 -17.17 14.56
C SER A 119 5.05 -16.20 14.10
N HIS A 120 5.73 -15.56 15.07
CA HIS A 120 6.84 -14.64 14.80
C HIS A 120 7.91 -15.26 13.89
N GLY A 121 8.33 -16.51 14.14
CA GLY A 121 9.31 -17.19 13.29
C GLY A 121 8.84 -17.39 11.84
N THR A 122 7.53 -17.59 11.63
CA THR A 122 6.96 -17.67 10.27
C THR A 122 6.92 -16.29 9.60
N ALA A 123 6.60 -15.24 10.36
CA ALA A 123 6.63 -13.87 9.88
C ALA A 123 8.03 -13.44 9.44
N VAL A 124 9.07 -13.74 10.24
CA VAL A 124 10.47 -13.44 9.88
C VAL A 124 10.89 -14.18 8.62
N LYS A 125 10.61 -15.49 8.51
CA LYS A 125 10.88 -16.27 7.29
C LYS A 125 10.17 -15.72 6.06
N ASN A 126 8.93 -15.24 6.22
CA ASN A 126 8.18 -14.55 5.16
C ASN A 126 8.90 -13.28 4.71
N VAL A 127 9.40 -12.46 5.64
CA VAL A 127 10.19 -11.28 5.30
C VAL A 127 11.47 -11.70 4.58
N GLU A 128 12.31 -12.56 5.16
CA GLU A 128 13.60 -12.97 4.58
C GLU A 128 13.47 -13.46 3.13
N LYS A 129 12.47 -14.32 2.85
CA LYS A 129 12.30 -14.92 1.52
C LYS A 129 11.58 -14.01 0.53
N LEU A 130 10.64 -13.17 0.97
CA LEU A 130 9.84 -12.34 0.05
C LEU A 130 10.31 -10.90 -0.06
N TYR A 131 11.13 -10.42 0.88
CA TYR A 131 11.54 -9.02 0.93
C TYR A 131 12.30 -8.58 -0.32
N LEU A 132 13.46 -9.18 -0.61
CA LEU A 132 14.25 -8.81 -1.80
C LEU A 132 13.48 -9.01 -3.11
N PRO A 133 12.77 -10.14 -3.34
CA PRO A 133 12.00 -10.33 -4.56
C PRO A 133 10.82 -9.36 -4.73
N LEU A 134 10.22 -8.88 -3.64
CA LEU A 134 9.14 -7.89 -3.72
C LEU A 134 9.69 -6.47 -3.82
N LEU A 135 10.79 -6.16 -3.14
CA LEU A 135 11.42 -4.85 -3.20
C LEU A 135 11.98 -4.56 -4.60
N LYS A 136 12.68 -5.53 -5.21
CA LYS A 136 13.14 -5.42 -6.60
C LYS A 136 11.98 -5.20 -7.57
N ALA A 137 10.90 -5.98 -7.41
CA ALA A 137 9.70 -5.81 -8.21
C ALA A 137 9.03 -4.44 -7.97
N ASN A 138 9.04 -3.93 -6.73
CA ASN A 138 8.51 -2.61 -6.40
C ASN A 138 9.26 -1.52 -7.18
N TRP A 139 10.59 -1.57 -7.13
CA TRP A 139 11.42 -0.62 -7.87
C TRP A 139 11.25 -0.75 -9.38
N GLN A 140 11.18 -1.96 -9.93
CA GLN A 140 11.03 -2.15 -11.37
C GLN A 140 9.66 -1.70 -11.88
N TYR A 141 8.58 -2.09 -11.20
CA TYR A 141 7.24 -1.82 -11.69
C TYR A 141 6.73 -0.45 -11.29
N LEU A 142 6.96 0.00 -10.05
CA LEU A 142 6.32 1.21 -9.53
C LEU A 142 7.11 2.49 -9.80
N SER A 143 8.43 2.43 -9.97
CA SER A 143 9.24 3.66 -10.07
C SER A 143 8.83 4.52 -11.26
N LEU A 144 8.50 3.91 -12.41
CA LEU A 144 8.01 4.64 -13.57
C LEU A 144 6.66 5.31 -13.28
N PHE A 145 5.69 4.57 -12.72
CA PHE A 145 4.36 5.13 -12.42
C PHE A 145 4.42 6.23 -11.34
N VAL A 146 5.26 6.06 -10.33
CA VAL A 146 5.46 7.06 -9.27
C VAL A 146 6.14 8.31 -9.84
N TYR A 147 7.16 8.15 -10.69
CA TYR A 147 7.77 9.28 -11.38
C TYR A 147 6.76 10.04 -12.24
N LEU A 148 6.00 9.33 -13.08
CA LEU A 148 4.94 9.93 -13.91
C LEU A 148 3.87 10.62 -13.05
N ASN A 149 3.54 10.07 -11.89
CA ASN A 149 2.62 10.67 -10.94
C ASN A 149 3.11 12.03 -10.42
N PHE A 150 4.38 12.11 -10.01
CA PHE A 150 4.96 13.36 -9.56
C PHE A 150 5.18 14.38 -10.68
N ALA A 151 5.50 13.91 -11.89
CA ALA A 151 5.79 14.75 -13.05
C ALA A 151 4.53 15.36 -13.68
N TYR A 152 3.48 14.57 -13.89
CA TYR A 152 2.33 14.96 -14.72
C TYR A 152 1.01 15.11 -13.95
N VAL A 153 0.85 14.47 -12.79
CA VAL A 153 -0.42 14.53 -12.05
C VAL A 153 -0.44 15.75 -11.11
N PRO A 154 -1.47 16.61 -11.21
CA PRO A 154 -1.63 17.74 -10.29
C PRO A 154 -1.73 17.27 -8.83
N PRO A 155 -1.21 18.03 -7.85
CA PRO A 155 -1.18 17.62 -6.44
C PRO A 155 -2.51 17.11 -5.89
N MET A 156 -3.62 17.72 -6.31
CA MET A 156 -4.99 17.35 -5.89
C MET A 156 -5.38 15.93 -6.29
N PHE A 157 -4.90 15.44 -7.45
CA PHE A 157 -5.25 14.11 -7.98
C PHE A 157 -4.22 13.03 -7.66
N ARG A 158 -3.03 13.40 -7.14
CA ARG A 158 -1.96 12.44 -6.85
C ARG A 158 -2.42 11.33 -5.92
N SER A 159 -3.16 11.67 -4.87
CA SER A 159 -3.68 10.68 -3.91
C SER A 159 -4.55 9.61 -4.58
N ILE A 160 -5.32 9.96 -5.60
CA ILE A 160 -6.21 9.03 -6.31
C ILE A 160 -5.39 8.15 -7.25
N SER A 161 -4.50 8.73 -8.04
CA SER A 161 -3.62 7.96 -8.92
C SER A 161 -2.70 7.01 -8.13
N THR A 162 -2.15 7.45 -7.00
CA THR A 162 -1.36 6.60 -6.11
C THR A 162 -2.21 5.49 -5.50
N ALA A 163 -3.48 5.76 -5.16
CA ALA A 163 -4.40 4.73 -4.70
C ALA A 163 -4.63 3.62 -5.73
N ILE A 164 -4.79 3.98 -7.02
CA ILE A 164 -4.94 3.01 -8.12
C ILE A 164 -3.67 2.16 -8.27
N ILE A 165 -2.50 2.80 -8.31
CA ILE A 165 -1.21 2.10 -8.40
C ILE A 165 -1.03 1.16 -7.19
N SER A 166 -1.36 1.65 -5.99
CA SER A 166 -1.27 0.88 -4.75
C SER A 166 -2.21 -0.32 -4.76
N PHE A 167 -3.43 -0.18 -5.27
CA PHE A 167 -4.38 -1.28 -5.39
C PHE A 167 -3.82 -2.44 -6.23
N ILE A 168 -3.26 -2.13 -7.41
CA ILE A 168 -2.63 -3.12 -8.29
C ILE A 168 -1.43 -3.77 -7.59
N TRP A 169 -0.61 -2.98 -6.91
CA TRP A 169 0.54 -3.48 -6.17
C TRP A 169 0.15 -4.42 -5.02
N VAL A 170 -0.89 -4.08 -4.27
CA VAL A 170 -1.41 -4.92 -3.17
C VAL A 170 -1.96 -6.24 -3.71
N ILE A 171 -2.63 -6.25 -4.87
CA ILE A 171 -3.05 -7.49 -5.55
C ILE A 171 -1.84 -8.38 -5.85
N TYR A 172 -0.77 -7.79 -6.38
CA TYR A 172 0.47 -8.50 -6.71
C TYR A 172 1.15 -9.09 -5.47
N ILE A 173 1.28 -8.30 -4.39
CA ILE A 173 1.81 -8.78 -3.09
C ILE A 173 0.96 -9.93 -2.58
N ALA A 174 -0.37 -9.78 -2.55
CA ALA A 174 -1.28 -10.80 -2.06
C ALA A 174 -1.16 -12.11 -2.83
N LYS A 175 -1.03 -12.04 -4.15
CA LYS A 175 -0.81 -13.21 -5.00
C LYS A 175 0.54 -13.89 -4.69
N LYS A 176 1.61 -13.13 -4.53
CA LYS A 176 2.96 -13.68 -4.26
C LYS A 176 3.06 -14.28 -2.85
N ARG A 177 2.50 -13.61 -1.84
CA ARG A 177 2.43 -14.11 -0.45
C ARG A 177 1.61 -15.40 -0.38
N ARG A 178 0.45 -15.47 -1.03
CA ARG A 178 -0.37 -16.69 -1.05
C ARG A 178 0.36 -17.87 -1.68
N ARG A 179 0.93 -17.69 -2.87
CA ARG A 179 1.74 -18.74 -3.54
C ARG A 179 2.89 -19.24 -2.66
N PHE A 180 3.48 -18.36 -1.85
CA PHE A 180 4.54 -18.72 -0.93
C PHE A 180 4.01 -19.51 0.28
N ALA A 181 2.87 -19.11 0.85
CA ALA A 181 2.21 -19.87 1.91
C ALA A 181 1.78 -21.26 1.43
N ASP A 182 1.21 -21.37 0.22
CA ASP A 182 0.79 -22.65 -0.37
C ASP A 182 1.97 -23.61 -0.55
N LYS A 183 3.13 -23.09 -0.99
CA LYS A 183 4.37 -23.89 -1.09
C LYS A 183 4.87 -24.38 0.26
N GLN A 184 4.86 -23.54 1.28
CA GLN A 184 5.26 -23.94 2.63
C GLN A 184 4.31 -24.99 3.23
N ALA A 185 3.01 -24.89 2.95
CA ALA A 185 2.04 -25.89 3.40
C ALA A 185 2.30 -27.25 2.73
N ALA A 186 2.58 -27.26 1.42
CA ALA A 186 2.90 -28.48 0.68
C ALA A 186 4.24 -29.13 1.09
N GLU A 187 5.23 -28.33 1.49
CA GLU A 187 6.51 -28.83 2.01
C GLU A 187 6.37 -29.45 3.41
N LYS A 188 5.46 -28.96 4.25
CA LYS A 188 5.20 -29.52 5.59
C LYS A 188 4.34 -30.78 5.58
N SER A 189 3.59 -31.03 4.51
CA SER A 189 2.75 -32.22 4.34
C SER A 189 3.48 -33.40 3.68
N LYS A 190 4.74 -33.22 3.29
CA LYS A 190 5.63 -34.26 2.80
C LYS A 190 6.54 -34.73 3.93
#